data_AF-A0A3D2V7W0-F1
#
_entry.id   AF-A0A3D2V7W0-F1
#
_cell.length_a   1.000
_cell.length_b   1.000
_cell.length_c   1.000
_cell.angle_alpha   90.00
_cell.angle_beta   90.00
_cell.angle_gamma   90.00
#
_symmetry.space_group_name_H-M   'P 1'
#
loop_
_entity.id
_entity.type
_entity.pdbx_description
1 polymer ?
#
loop_
_entity_poly.entity_id
_entity_poly.type
_entity_poly.pdbx_seq_one_letter_code
_entity_poly.pdbx_strand_id
1 'polypeptide(L)'
;MQSDEGNLTEFQTMRGRDYPTLRQFTVFLENRVGQLLEVVRRFEGSRVRIIALSIHDSTECAFLRLLLSHPEQGREILERAGWPIIESDLIALELPPGDQPLLNVFKVLLRAEVNVVQTYPLLVQHHG
;
A
#
# COMPACT_ATOMS: atom_id res chain seq x y z
N MET A 1 38.36 -2.04 24.83
CA MET A 1 38.93 -1.58 23.55
C MET A 1 38.52 -2.63 22.53
N GLN A 2 37.32 -2.47 21.95
CA GLN A 2 37.11 -1.97 20.57
C GLN A 2 37.24 -3.14 19.60
N SER A 3 36.28 -3.50 18.75
CA SER A 3 35.18 -2.75 18.12
C SER A 3 34.09 -3.71 17.65
N ASP A 4 32.85 -3.27 17.81
CA ASP A 4 31.64 -3.86 17.24
C ASP A 4 31.56 -3.41 15.76
N GLU A 5 32.04 -4.25 14.84
CA GLU A 5 31.90 -3.98 13.39
C GLU A 5 30.47 -4.30 12.98
N GLY A 6 29.63 -3.27 13.05
CA GLY A 6 28.33 -3.24 12.42
C GLY A 6 28.48 -3.58 10.94
N ASN A 7 27.83 -4.67 10.55
CA ASN A 7 27.71 -5.11 9.17
C ASN A 7 26.86 -4.05 8.43
N LEU A 8 27.53 -3.00 7.94
CA LEU A 8 26.98 -2.03 7.01
C LEU A 8 26.72 -2.80 5.71
N THR A 9 25.51 -3.32 5.53
CA THR A 9 25.10 -3.85 4.24
C THR A 9 25.22 -2.73 3.23
N GLU A 10 26.28 -2.77 2.43
CA GLU A 10 26.53 -1.84 1.34
C GLU A 10 25.26 -1.74 0.48
N PHE A 11 24.88 -0.51 0.09
CA PHE A 11 23.77 -0.27 -0.83
C PHE A 11 24.16 -0.73 -2.25
N GLN A 12 24.31 -2.03 -2.45
CA GLN A 12 24.49 -2.64 -3.75
C GLN A 12 23.13 -2.72 -4.44
N THR A 13 23.03 -2.18 -5.66
CA THR A 13 21.83 -2.32 -6.50
C THR A 13 21.70 -3.78 -6.95
N MET A 14 21.03 -4.60 -6.17
CA MET A 14 20.63 -5.94 -6.59
C MET A 14 19.66 -5.81 -7.77
N ARG A 15 20.13 -6.18 -8.97
CA ARG A 15 19.24 -6.50 -10.10
C ARG A 15 18.68 -7.90 -9.89
N GLY A 16 17.75 -8.00 -8.95
CA GLY A 16 16.94 -9.19 -8.67
C GLY A 16 15.51 -8.73 -8.49
N ARG A 17 14.57 -9.40 -9.16
CA ARG A 17 13.16 -9.03 -9.23
C ARG A 17 12.40 -9.36 -7.95
N ASP A 18 12.92 -9.00 -6.78
CA ASP A 18 12.25 -9.17 -5.49
C ASP A 18 12.65 -8.04 -4.54
N TYR A 19 12.39 -6.79 -4.95
CA TYR A 19 12.23 -5.75 -3.93
C TYR A 19 10.99 -6.12 -3.10
N PRO A 20 10.98 -5.96 -1.76
CA PRO A 20 9.80 -6.22 -0.97
C PRO A 20 8.71 -5.21 -1.36
N THR A 21 7.85 -5.60 -2.29
CA THR A 21 6.72 -4.79 -2.74
C THR A 21 5.46 -5.16 -1.97
N LEU A 22 4.66 -4.14 -1.70
CA LEU A 22 3.30 -4.29 -1.21
C LEU A 22 2.36 -4.37 -2.40
N ARG A 23 1.42 -5.33 -2.38
CA ARG A 23 0.44 -5.47 -3.46
C ARG A 23 -0.83 -4.68 -3.17
N GLN A 24 -1.05 -3.64 -3.97
CA GLN A 24 -2.29 -2.86 -4.00
C GLN A 24 -3.30 -3.51 -4.94
N PHE A 25 -4.56 -3.55 -4.52
CA PHE A 25 -5.71 -3.86 -5.36
C PHE A 25 -6.51 -2.60 -5.64
N THR A 26 -6.70 -2.25 -6.91
CA THR A 26 -7.59 -1.17 -7.33
C THR A 26 -8.88 -1.78 -7.82
N VAL A 27 -9.96 -1.57 -7.09
CA VAL A 27 -11.31 -2.06 -7.41
C VAL A 27 -12.08 -0.93 -8.07
N PHE A 28 -12.66 -1.21 -9.24
CA PHE A 28 -13.54 -0.27 -9.92
C PHE A 28 -14.96 -0.39 -9.39
N LEU A 29 -15.50 0.71 -8.90
CA LEU A 29 -16.82 0.78 -8.27
C LEU A 29 -17.69 1.85 -8.92
N GLU A 30 -19.01 1.63 -8.89
CA GLU A 30 -19.98 2.71 -9.11
C GLU A 30 -19.96 3.67 -7.91
N ASN A 31 -20.02 4.97 -8.16
CA ASN A 31 -20.07 5.97 -7.08
C ASN A 31 -21.50 6.08 -6.51
N ARG A 32 -21.89 5.08 -5.71
CA ARG A 32 -23.22 5.00 -5.09
C ARG A 32 -23.16 4.61 -3.62
N VAL A 33 -24.17 5.04 -2.87
CA VAL A 33 -24.31 4.74 -1.43
C VAL A 33 -24.31 3.24 -1.21
N GLY A 34 -23.49 2.78 -0.25
CA GLY A 34 -23.40 1.37 0.13
C GLY A 34 -22.40 0.53 -0.67
N GLN A 35 -21.90 1.02 -1.81
CA GLN A 35 -20.98 0.23 -2.65
C GLN A 35 -19.68 -0.13 -1.92
N LEU A 36 -19.12 0.82 -1.16
CA LEU A 36 -17.94 0.56 -0.34
C LEU A 36 -18.20 -0.47 0.76
N LEU A 37 -19.37 -0.40 1.40
CA LEU A 37 -19.76 -1.36 2.44
C LEU A 37 -19.87 -2.76 1.84
N GLU A 38 -20.41 -2.89 0.63
CA GLU A 38 -20.49 -4.17 -0.06
C GLU A 38 -19.12 -4.80 -0.27
N VAL A 39 -18.11 -4.01 -0.66
CA VAL A 39 -16.72 -4.46 -0.80
C VAL A 39 -16.14 -4.90 0.53
N VAL A 40 -16.23 -4.05 1.56
CA VAL A 40 -15.65 -4.34 2.87
C VAL A 40 -16.29 -5.58 3.50
N ARG A 41 -17.60 -5.77 3.32
CA ARG A 41 -18.32 -6.96 3.81
C ARG A 41 -17.85 -8.27 3.21
N ARG A 42 -17.24 -8.28 2.01
CA ARG A 42 -16.71 -9.53 1.43
C ARG A 42 -15.56 -10.13 2.24
N PHE A 43 -14.90 -9.33 3.06
CA PHE A 43 -13.85 -9.81 3.95
C PHE A 43 -14.37 -10.31 5.30
N GLU A 44 -15.67 -10.18 5.59
CA GLU A 44 -16.28 -10.66 6.83
C GLU A 44 -16.13 -12.18 6.96
N GLY A 45 -15.75 -12.64 8.16
CA GLY A 45 -15.45 -14.06 8.42
C GLY A 45 -14.11 -14.56 7.86
N SER A 46 -13.37 -13.75 7.09
CA SER A 46 -12.03 -14.08 6.61
C SER A 46 -10.91 -13.64 7.58
N ARG A 47 -9.68 -14.13 7.37
CA ARG A 47 -8.48 -13.65 8.06
C ARG A 47 -7.86 -12.41 7.40
N VAL A 48 -8.42 -11.95 6.28
CA VAL A 48 -7.90 -10.80 5.54
C VAL A 48 -8.30 -9.52 6.27
N ARG A 49 -7.32 -8.66 6.54
CA ARG A 49 -7.55 -7.31 7.07
C ARG A 49 -7.20 -6.28 6.01
N ILE A 50 -8.01 -5.23 5.90
CA ILE A 50 -7.67 -4.05 5.12
C ILE A 50 -6.68 -3.24 5.96
N ILE A 51 -5.44 -3.14 5.48
CA ILE A 51 -4.34 -2.44 6.16
C ILE A 51 -4.16 -1.01 5.63
N ALA A 52 -4.72 -0.71 4.45
CA ALA A 52 -4.81 0.65 3.95
C ALA A 52 -5.95 0.76 2.94
N LEU A 53 -6.54 1.96 2.86
CA LEU A 53 -7.66 2.24 1.98
C LEU A 53 -7.54 3.68 1.47
N SER A 54 -7.71 3.86 0.17
CA SER A 54 -7.92 5.18 -0.43
C SER A 54 -8.97 5.08 -1.53
N ILE A 55 -9.72 6.16 -1.72
CA ILE A 55 -10.71 6.25 -2.80
C ILE A 55 -10.32 7.46 -3.65
N HIS A 56 -10.27 7.23 -4.95
CA HIS A 56 -10.18 8.30 -5.93
C HIS A 56 -11.45 8.27 -6.76
N ASP A 57 -12.33 9.23 -6.56
CA ASP A 57 -13.66 9.27 -7.18
C ASP A 57 -13.76 10.25 -8.35
N SER A 58 -14.74 9.99 -9.20
CA SER A 58 -15.31 10.89 -10.18
C SER A 58 -16.84 10.86 -10.03
N THR A 59 -17.57 11.64 -10.84
CA THR A 59 -19.02 11.78 -10.72
C THR A 59 -19.77 10.43 -10.77
N GLU A 60 -19.31 9.50 -11.60
CA GLU A 60 -20.02 8.23 -11.86
C GLU A 60 -19.28 6.99 -11.32
N CYS A 61 -17.97 7.09 -11.10
CA CYS A 61 -17.14 5.93 -10.76
C CYS A 61 -16.15 6.25 -9.66
N ALA A 62 -15.77 5.25 -8.89
CA ALA A 62 -14.77 5.34 -7.84
C ALA A 62 -13.70 4.25 -8.02
N PHE A 63 -12.44 4.65 -7.85
CA PHE A 63 -11.31 3.74 -7.76
C PHE A 63 -10.98 3.52 -6.30
N LEU A 64 -11.39 2.37 -5.76
CA LEU A 64 -11.05 1.97 -4.40
C LEU A 64 -9.71 1.24 -4.42
N ARG A 65 -8.69 1.83 -3.80
CA ARG A 65 -7.38 1.18 -3.62
C ARG A 65 -7.32 0.57 -2.24
N LEU A 66 -7.00 -0.72 -2.20
CA LEU A 66 -6.88 -1.51 -0.98
C LEU A 66 -5.48 -2.08 -0.87
N LEU A 67 -4.95 -2.04 0.33
CA LEU A 67 -3.85 -2.88 0.73
C LEU A 67 -4.37 -3.89 1.76
N LEU A 68 -4.05 -5.17 1.56
CA LEU A 68 -4.60 -6.28 2.32
C LEU A 68 -3.48 -7.02 3.05
N SER A 69 -3.75 -7.47 4.29
CA SER A 69 -2.77 -8.22 5.09
C SER A 69 -2.40 -9.57 4.48
N HIS A 70 -3.30 -10.17 3.71
CA HIS A 70 -3.13 -11.45 3.01
C HIS A 70 -3.52 -11.23 1.53
N PRO A 71 -2.59 -10.78 0.68
CA PRO A 71 -2.92 -10.34 -0.68
C PRO A 71 -3.50 -11.45 -1.55
N GLU A 72 -2.97 -12.68 -1.49
CA GLU A 72 -3.49 -13.79 -2.31
C GLU A 72 -4.92 -14.18 -1.95
N GLN A 73 -5.22 -14.34 -0.65
CA GLN A 73 -6.59 -14.63 -0.20
C GLN A 73 -7.53 -13.44 -0.48
N GLY A 74 -7.03 -12.22 -0.35
CA GLY A 74 -7.76 -11.01 -0.67
C GLY A 74 -8.14 -10.91 -2.15
N ARG A 75 -7.21 -11.24 -3.05
CA ARG A 75 -7.43 -11.33 -4.50
C ARG A 75 -8.58 -12.29 -4.82
N GLU A 76 -8.55 -13.50 -4.27
CA GLU A 76 -9.62 -14.49 -4.49
C GLU A 76 -10.99 -14.00 -4.02
N ILE A 77 -11.05 -13.32 -2.87
CA ILE A 77 -12.31 -12.75 -2.35
C ILE A 77 -12.86 -11.69 -3.31
N LEU A 78 -11.99 -10.80 -3.81
CA LEU A 78 -12.38 -9.73 -4.74
C LEU A 78 -12.81 -10.28 -6.11
N GLU A 79 -12.08 -11.25 -6.66
CA GLU A 79 -12.41 -11.92 -7.93
C GLU A 79 -13.76 -12.64 -7.86
N ARG A 80 -14.01 -13.40 -6.78
CA ARG A 80 -15.28 -14.11 -6.57
C ARG A 80 -16.48 -13.17 -6.41
N ALA A 81 -16.24 -11.95 -5.94
CA ALA A 81 -17.29 -10.93 -5.84
C ALA A 81 -17.63 -10.28 -7.20
N GLY A 82 -16.83 -10.53 -8.24
CA GLY A 82 -17.11 -10.11 -9.61
C GLY A 82 -16.72 -8.66 -9.93
N TRP A 83 -15.94 -7.99 -9.08
CA TRP A 83 -15.45 -6.64 -9.39
C TRP A 83 -14.23 -6.67 -10.32
N PRO A 84 -14.13 -5.73 -11.27
CA PRO A 84 -12.88 -5.50 -11.99
C PRO A 84 -11.81 -5.03 -11.01
N ILE A 85 -10.68 -5.75 -10.99
CA ILE A 85 -9.52 -5.41 -10.17
C ILE A 85 -8.26 -5.20 -11.01
N ILE A 86 -7.42 -4.27 -10.58
CA ILE A 86 -6.07 -4.04 -11.10
C ILE A 86 -5.10 -4.18 -9.94
N GLU A 87 -4.06 -5.00 -10.13
CA GLU A 87 -2.97 -5.14 -9.17
C GLU A 87 -1.83 -4.16 -9.49
N SER A 88 -1.20 -3.63 -8.45
CA SER A 88 -0.05 -2.74 -8.60
C SER A 88 0.91 -2.93 -7.43
N ASP A 89 2.20 -2.88 -7.72
CA ASP A 89 3.25 -2.92 -6.70
C ASP A 89 3.46 -1.53 -6.08
N LEU A 90 3.62 -1.50 -4.76
CA LEU A 90 3.92 -0.31 -3.97
C LEU A 90 5.16 -0.55 -3.11
N ILE A 91 5.77 0.55 -2.68
CA ILE A 91 6.83 0.56 -1.68
C ILE A 91 6.24 1.15 -0.39
N ALA A 92 6.45 0.45 0.74
CA ALA A 92 6.15 0.98 2.06
C ALA A 92 7.30 1.88 2.52
N LEU A 93 6.96 3.01 3.13
CA LEU A 93 7.94 3.90 3.71
C LEU A 93 7.60 4.17 5.17
N GLU A 94 8.53 3.84 6.06
CA GLU A 94 8.50 4.33 7.43
C GLU A 94 9.11 5.73 7.46
N LEU A 95 8.40 6.67 8.09
CA LEU A 95 8.86 8.05 8.16
C LEU A 95 9.98 8.17 9.21
N PRO A 96 11.13 8.77 8.87
CA PRO A 96 12.20 8.95 9.84
C PRO A 96 11.74 9.85 11.01
N PRO A 97 12.32 9.72 12.20
CA PRO A 97 12.02 10.63 13.31
C PRO A 97 12.50 12.05 12.98
N GLY A 98 11.86 13.05 13.60
CA GLY A 98 12.25 14.46 13.52
C GLY A 98 11.20 15.37 12.89
N ASP A 99 11.58 16.62 12.66
CA ASP A 99 10.68 17.64 12.14
C ASP A 99 10.44 17.44 10.63
N GLN A 100 9.17 17.40 10.23
CA GLN A 100 8.72 17.30 8.83
C GLN A 100 9.35 16.15 8.01
N PRO A 101 9.16 14.88 8.43
CA PRO A 101 9.86 13.75 7.81
C PRO A 101 9.50 13.52 6.33
N LEU A 102 8.26 13.83 5.92
CA LEU A 102 7.85 13.76 4.52
C LEU A 102 8.64 14.72 3.61
N LEU A 103 9.01 15.90 4.12
CA LEU A 103 9.81 16.86 3.34
C LEU A 103 11.19 16.27 3.03
N ASN A 104 11.79 15.57 4.00
CA ASN A 104 13.09 14.94 3.82
C ASN A 104 13.01 13.81 2.78
N VAL A 105 11.97 12.98 2.86
CA VAL A 105 11.70 11.91 1.88
C VAL A 105 11.55 12.49 0.47
N PHE A 106 10.67 13.47 0.29
CA PHE A 106 10.42 14.02 -1.05
C PHE A 106 11.63 14.76 -1.63
N LYS A 107 12.48 15.38 -0.80
CA LYS A 107 13.77 15.94 -1.26
C LYS A 107 14.69 14.86 -1.84
N VAL A 108 14.75 13.68 -1.21
CA VAL A 108 15.57 12.56 -1.69
C VAL A 108 15.01 12.01 -3.00
N LEU A 109 13.69 11.78 -3.08
CA LEU A 109 13.04 11.30 -4.29
C LEU A 109 13.23 12.26 -5.47
N LEU A 110 13.12 13.57 -5.22
CA LEU A 110 13.34 14.59 -6.24
C LEU A 110 14.79 14.57 -6.77
N ARG A 111 15.79 14.46 -5.87
CA ARG A 111 17.21 14.37 -6.26
C ARG A 111 17.53 13.11 -7.06
N ALA A 112 16.77 12.04 -6.83
CA ALA A 112 16.87 10.80 -7.57
C ALA A 112 16.03 10.79 -8.85
N GLU A 113 15.36 11.91 -9.19
CA GLU A 113 14.44 12.03 -10.33
C GLU A 113 13.29 11.00 -10.31
N VAL A 114 12.86 10.60 -9.10
CA VAL A 114 11.76 9.66 -8.89
C VAL A 114 10.46 10.44 -8.71
N ASN A 115 9.56 10.32 -9.67
CA ASN A 115 8.22 10.86 -9.57
C ASN A 115 7.30 10.01 -8.69
N VAL A 116 6.37 10.64 -7.98
CA VAL A 116 5.43 9.98 -7.08
C VAL A 116 4.03 10.07 -7.69
N VAL A 117 3.55 8.95 -8.24
CA VAL A 117 2.23 8.87 -8.88
C VAL A 117 1.10 8.90 -7.84
N GLN A 118 1.33 8.28 -6.69
CA GLN A 118 0.34 8.18 -5.63
C GLN A 118 1.00 7.90 -4.27
N THR A 119 0.36 8.36 -3.20
CA THR A 119 0.70 7.99 -1.81
C THR A 119 -0.57 7.97 -0.98
N TYR A 120 -0.64 7.08 0.00
CA TYR A 120 -1.68 7.08 1.03
C TYR A 120 -1.13 6.38 2.28
N PRO A 121 -1.59 6.77 3.49
CA PRO A 121 -1.10 6.18 4.72
C PRO A 121 -1.64 4.76 4.93
N LEU A 122 -0.95 3.98 5.76
CA LEU A 122 -1.51 2.75 6.31
C LEU A 122 -2.49 3.08 7.45
N LEU A 123 -3.53 2.28 7.59
CA LEU A 123 -4.41 2.30 8.75
C LEU A 123 -3.62 1.77 9.95
N VAL A 124 -3.25 2.68 10.86
CA VAL A 124 -2.46 2.33 12.05
C VAL A 124 -3.30 1.42 12.94
N GLN A 125 -2.84 0.18 13.15
CA GLN A 125 -3.33 -0.66 14.25
C GLN A 125 -2.41 -0.46 15.44
N HIS A 126 -2.79 0.42 16.37
CA HIS A 126 -2.18 0.46 17.70
C HIS A 126 -2.50 -0.85 18.41
N HIS A 127 -1.59 -1.81 18.35
CA HIS A 127 -1.48 -2.80 19.40
C HIS A 127 -0.78 -2.07 20.55
N GLY A 128 -1.53 -1.80 21.62
CA GLY A 128 -0.96 -1.29 22.87
C GLY A 128 0.01 -2.29 23.49
#